data_AF-A0A4Z2CIH5-F1
#
_entry.id   AF-A0A4Z2CIH5-F1
#
_cell.length_a   1.000
_cell.length_b   1.000
_cell.length_c   1.000
_cell.angle_alpha   90.00
_cell.angle_beta   90.00
_cell.angle_gamma   90.00
#
_symmetry.space_group_name_H-M   'P 1'
#
loop_
_entity.id
_entity.type
_entity.pdbx_description
1 polymer ?
#
loop_
_entity_poly.entity_id
_entity_poly.type
_entity_poly.pdbx_seq_one_letter_code
_entity_poly.pdbx_strand_id
1 'polypeptide(L)'
;MNKPKIVRPQDSQPAHARWFDRKKYVTINFDVQKPKDVQVDIQPDKMILCCKNSTDDVFYNELHFYEKVQINDSRERVYDRTINVLLRKIKPDYAWPRLQKDEAKPSWISVDFDNWRDWEHEEDEGKEEYDRYVDMIREMAKDNKGAAPDMGDLSDFVTSVVSCCPAELKQEIDGKTKTLKGFNVKLQDTILFPEGGGQPDDHGIIGDVPVLRVTRQGPDAVHFVTSPLEEGQEVKVKVDWERRFDHMQQHSGQHLITALADSLFGYKTTSWEHGRQRINIELDTPSFKPGQLQVLEDAVNEKIRAHIPVTVQLLSLDDPAAEKVRSRGLPEDFAGPIRVVDIEGIEADMCCGTHVSNLSQLQVIKLLGTEKGKKNKTNLIFLVGNRVLKYAEKSYNKDRSLVSLLNTGSDGHIEAVDKLQKSARLLQKTNLNLLRDMAVLIAQNFRSNPERGNFFSLHRKEGDNEFMNIIASEMNTKETLVFLTVGEEKGPGLFLLVGPSELVAEFGPRVLEILQGKGAGKNGRFQGKVNSLARRAEVEALMQQRCKGLAGEE
;
A
#
# COMPACT_ATOMS: atom_id res chain seq x y z
N MET A 1 2.96 -36.04 -14.63
CA MET A 1 3.30 -36.11 -16.07
C MET A 1 4.77 -35.75 -16.22
N ASN A 2 5.61 -36.65 -16.74
CA ASN A 2 7.03 -36.37 -16.99
C ASN A 2 7.13 -35.33 -18.11
N LYS A 3 7.49 -34.09 -17.76
CA LYS A 3 7.83 -33.06 -18.75
C LYS A 3 9.04 -33.53 -19.58
N PRO A 4 9.09 -33.24 -20.89
CA PRO A 4 10.23 -33.57 -21.73
C PRO A 4 11.52 -32.96 -21.16
N LYS A 5 12.59 -33.76 -21.12
CA LYS A 5 13.89 -33.35 -20.56
C LYS A 5 14.50 -32.27 -21.46
N ILE A 6 14.64 -31.05 -20.94
CA ILE A 6 15.29 -29.95 -21.67
C ILE A 6 16.78 -30.28 -21.82
N VAL A 7 17.26 -30.42 -23.05
CA VAL A 7 18.67 -30.70 -23.39
C VAL A 7 19.36 -29.40 -23.79
N ARG A 8 20.61 -29.21 -23.36
CA ARG A 8 21.40 -28.01 -23.73
C ARG A 8 21.61 -27.93 -25.25
N PRO A 9 21.17 -26.85 -25.92
CA PRO A 9 21.47 -26.61 -27.32
C PRO A 9 22.96 -26.36 -27.56
N GLN A 10 23.51 -26.79 -28.70
CA GLN A 10 24.94 -26.63 -29.03
C GLN A 10 25.36 -25.15 -29.07
N ASP A 11 24.53 -24.28 -29.65
CA ASP A 11 24.77 -22.84 -29.76
C ASP A 11 23.89 -22.07 -28.76
N SER A 12 24.21 -22.16 -27.47
CA SER A 12 23.46 -21.46 -26.42
C SER A 12 24.35 -20.66 -25.47
N GLN A 13 23.83 -19.55 -24.96
CA GLN A 13 24.47 -18.69 -23.96
C GLN A 13 23.61 -18.58 -22.69
N PRO A 14 24.18 -18.35 -21.50
CA PRO A 14 23.38 -18.13 -20.31
C PRO A 14 22.72 -16.75 -20.35
N ALA A 15 21.45 -16.66 -19.97
CA ALA A 15 20.82 -15.38 -19.66
C ALA A 15 21.36 -14.86 -18.33
N HIS A 16 21.57 -13.55 -18.23
CA HIS A 16 21.90 -12.93 -16.94
C HIS A 16 20.72 -13.10 -15.98
N ALA A 17 21.00 -13.53 -14.74
CA ALA A 17 20.01 -13.83 -13.73
C ALA A 17 20.27 -13.03 -12.46
N ARG A 18 19.23 -12.36 -11.98
CA ARG A 18 19.21 -11.66 -10.69
C ARG A 18 18.32 -12.40 -9.72
N TRP A 19 18.78 -12.68 -8.51
CA TRP A 19 17.99 -13.41 -7.53
C TRP A 19 17.97 -12.74 -6.16
N PHE A 20 16.90 -12.97 -5.41
CA PHE A 20 16.80 -12.55 -4.02
C PHE A 20 16.01 -13.54 -3.19
N ASP A 21 16.28 -13.51 -1.89
CA ASP A 21 15.71 -14.44 -0.93
C ASP A 21 14.59 -13.82 -0.08
N ARG A 22 13.65 -14.67 0.34
CA ARG A 22 12.57 -14.37 1.29
C ARG A 22 12.31 -15.56 2.19
N LYS A 23 11.59 -15.29 3.28
CA LYS A 23 11.13 -16.27 4.28
C LYS A 23 10.56 -17.56 3.67
N LYS A 24 9.66 -17.46 2.67
CA LYS A 24 9.00 -18.64 2.04
C LYS A 24 9.44 -18.95 0.61
N TYR A 25 10.06 -18.00 -0.09
CA TYR A 25 10.31 -18.09 -1.53
C TYR A 25 11.70 -17.60 -1.92
N VAL A 26 12.27 -18.20 -2.96
CA VAL A 26 13.43 -17.68 -3.68
C VAL A 26 12.93 -17.17 -5.02
N THR A 27 13.31 -15.94 -5.40
CA THR A 27 12.90 -15.36 -6.69
C THR A 27 14.11 -15.21 -7.59
N ILE A 28 13.97 -15.60 -8.86
CA ILE A 28 15.00 -15.49 -9.89
C ILE A 28 14.42 -14.77 -11.10
N ASN A 29 15.09 -13.72 -11.56
CA ASN A 29 14.74 -12.93 -12.72
C ASN A 29 15.79 -13.14 -13.81
N PHE A 30 15.42 -13.76 -14.92
CA PHE A 30 16.29 -13.88 -16.10
C PHE A 30 16.04 -12.72 -17.04
N ASP A 31 17.09 -11.97 -17.37
CA ASP A 31 17.04 -10.79 -18.24
C ASP A 31 17.07 -11.21 -19.72
N VAL A 32 15.88 -11.39 -20.33
CA VAL A 32 15.71 -11.79 -21.74
C VAL A 32 14.72 -10.86 -22.43
N GLN A 33 15.14 -10.18 -23.50
CA GLN A 33 14.28 -9.26 -24.25
C GLN A 33 13.33 -10.01 -25.20
N LYS A 34 12.02 -9.79 -25.03
CA LYS A 34 10.92 -10.42 -25.79
C LYS A 34 11.11 -11.95 -25.90
N PRO A 35 11.07 -12.65 -24.75
CA PRO A 35 11.33 -14.09 -24.71
C PRO A 35 10.29 -14.87 -25.53
N LYS A 36 10.78 -15.83 -26.32
CA LYS A 36 10.01 -16.77 -27.14
C LYS A 36 10.40 -18.21 -26.78
N ASP A 37 9.54 -19.17 -27.12
CA ASP A 37 9.78 -20.60 -26.92
C ASP A 37 10.25 -20.96 -25.49
N VAL A 38 9.68 -20.29 -24.49
CA VAL A 38 10.12 -20.43 -23.09
C VAL A 38 9.76 -21.80 -22.55
N GLN A 39 10.78 -22.55 -22.13
CA GLN A 39 10.66 -23.84 -21.47
C GLN A 39 11.32 -23.77 -20.11
N VAL A 40 10.56 -24.08 -19.07
CA VAL A 40 11.04 -24.16 -17.68
C VAL A 40 10.74 -25.54 -17.11
N ASP A 41 11.80 -26.21 -16.68
CA ASP A 41 11.72 -27.46 -15.92
C ASP A 41 12.22 -27.23 -14.50
N ILE A 42 11.31 -27.26 -13.52
CA ILE A 42 11.61 -27.09 -12.10
C ILE A 42 11.56 -28.47 -11.46
N GLN A 43 12.70 -28.89 -10.90
CA GLN A 43 12.89 -30.13 -10.15
C GLN A 43 13.12 -29.79 -8.67
N PRO A 44 13.09 -30.77 -7.74
CA PRO A 44 13.24 -30.46 -6.32
C PRO A 44 14.56 -29.78 -5.99
N ASP A 45 15.65 -30.11 -6.69
CA ASP A 45 17.03 -29.69 -6.40
C ASP A 45 17.67 -28.87 -7.52
N LYS A 46 16.97 -28.66 -8.64
CA LYS A 46 17.48 -27.88 -9.76
C LYS A 46 16.38 -27.30 -10.64
N MET A 47 16.75 -26.37 -11.51
CA MET A 47 15.92 -25.97 -12.63
C MET A 47 16.73 -25.83 -13.93
N ILE A 48 16.02 -26.00 -15.04
CA ILE A 48 16.52 -25.75 -16.38
C ILE A 48 15.58 -24.76 -17.07
N LEU A 49 16.16 -23.67 -17.59
CA LEU A 49 15.49 -22.70 -18.44
C LEU A 49 16.10 -22.76 -19.84
N CYS A 50 15.25 -22.85 -20.86
CA CYS A 50 15.64 -22.67 -22.25
C CYS A 50 14.65 -21.74 -22.95
N CYS A 51 15.13 -20.73 -23.68
CA CYS A 51 14.28 -19.82 -24.44
C CYS A 51 15.06 -19.14 -25.58
N LYS A 52 14.36 -18.37 -26.41
CA LYS A 52 14.94 -17.47 -27.41
C LYS A 52 14.57 -16.02 -27.13
N ASN A 53 15.36 -15.06 -27.62
CA ASN A 53 14.98 -13.64 -27.62
C ASN A 53 14.37 -13.21 -28.97
N SER A 54 14.17 -11.90 -29.16
CA SER A 54 13.68 -11.36 -30.44
C SER A 54 14.59 -11.55 -31.64
N THR A 55 15.91 -11.74 -31.43
CA THR A 55 16.92 -11.97 -32.47
C THR A 55 17.23 -13.45 -32.69
N ASP A 56 16.42 -14.34 -32.11
CA ASP A 56 16.56 -15.81 -32.13
C ASP A 56 17.84 -16.33 -31.49
N ASP A 57 18.51 -15.53 -30.65
CA ASP A 57 19.61 -16.02 -29.81
C ASP A 57 19.05 -16.98 -28.76
N VAL A 58 19.71 -18.14 -28.62
CA VAL A 58 19.26 -19.21 -27.73
C VAL A 58 19.89 -19.05 -26.35
N PHE A 59 19.04 -18.98 -25.33
CA PHE A 59 19.45 -18.91 -23.94
C PHE A 59 19.23 -20.25 -23.23
N TYR A 60 20.24 -20.71 -22.50
CA TYR A 60 20.17 -21.91 -21.67
C TYR A 60 20.79 -21.66 -20.30
N ASN A 61 20.02 -21.90 -19.24
CA ASN A 61 20.50 -21.80 -17.86
C ASN A 61 20.13 -23.09 -17.11
N GLU A 62 21.12 -23.69 -16.46
CA GLU A 62 20.92 -24.79 -15.53
C GLU A 62 21.41 -24.35 -14.15
N LEU A 63 20.54 -24.47 -13.14
CA LEU A 63 20.78 -24.03 -11.77
C LEU A 63 20.55 -25.18 -10.82
N HIS A 64 21.55 -25.50 -9.99
CA HIS A 64 21.42 -26.49 -8.91
C HIS A 64 21.21 -25.76 -7.60
N PHE A 65 20.02 -25.89 -7.00
CA PHE A 65 19.59 -25.11 -5.85
C PHE A 65 20.40 -25.41 -4.59
N TYR A 66 20.58 -24.39 -3.75
CA TYR A 66 21.23 -24.53 -2.44
C TYR A 66 20.45 -25.49 -1.51
N GLU A 67 19.11 -25.43 -1.52
CA GLU A 67 18.25 -26.42 -0.88
C GLU A 67 17.05 -26.77 -1.76
N LYS A 68 16.29 -27.79 -1.35
CA LYS A 68 15.14 -28.27 -2.09
C LYS A 68 13.96 -27.29 -2.10
N VAL A 69 13.22 -27.31 -3.21
CA VAL A 69 12.02 -26.51 -3.46
C VAL A 69 10.79 -27.38 -3.67
N GLN A 70 9.61 -26.84 -3.34
CA GLN A 70 8.31 -27.45 -3.57
C GLN A 70 7.82 -27.10 -4.97
N ILE A 71 7.83 -28.10 -5.87
CA ILE A 71 7.52 -27.91 -7.30
C ILE A 71 6.10 -27.37 -7.51
N ASN A 72 5.10 -27.93 -6.82
CA ASN A 72 3.67 -27.59 -7.01
C ASN A 72 3.33 -26.13 -6.69
N ASP A 73 4.15 -25.48 -5.86
CA ASP A 73 3.99 -24.10 -5.41
C ASP A 73 5.01 -23.16 -6.08
N SER A 74 5.85 -23.70 -6.97
CA SER A 74 6.83 -22.98 -7.76
C SER A 74 6.28 -22.70 -9.15
N ARG A 75 6.52 -21.50 -9.67
CA ARG A 75 5.96 -21.06 -10.96
C ARG A 75 6.85 -20.07 -11.68
N GLU A 76 6.83 -20.13 -12.99
CA GLU A 76 7.38 -19.14 -13.88
C GLU A 76 6.32 -18.14 -14.36
N ARG A 77 6.77 -16.91 -14.67
CA ARG A 77 5.97 -15.89 -15.35
C ARG A 77 6.84 -15.15 -16.36
N VAL A 78 6.36 -15.12 -17.59
CA VAL A 78 7.05 -14.50 -18.72
C VAL A 78 6.57 -13.05 -18.89
N TYR A 79 7.52 -12.13 -19.03
CA TYR A 79 7.29 -10.70 -19.29
C TYR A 79 8.09 -10.25 -20.53
N ASP A 80 7.79 -9.06 -21.05
CA ASP A 80 8.44 -8.51 -22.26
C ASP A 80 9.95 -8.35 -22.16
N ARG A 81 10.51 -8.27 -20.95
CA ARG A 81 11.93 -7.99 -20.70
C ARG A 81 12.60 -9.01 -19.78
N THR A 82 11.82 -9.88 -19.14
CA THR A 82 12.32 -10.81 -18.12
C THR A 82 11.49 -12.09 -18.07
N ILE A 83 12.10 -13.16 -17.58
CA ILE A 83 11.40 -14.37 -17.15
C ILE A 83 11.57 -14.46 -15.63
N ASN A 84 10.49 -14.32 -14.89
CA ASN A 84 10.49 -14.43 -13.43
C ASN A 84 10.19 -15.87 -13.03
N VAL A 85 10.98 -16.43 -12.13
CA VAL A 85 10.77 -17.76 -11.56
C VAL A 85 10.69 -17.61 -10.04
N LEU A 86 9.55 -18.00 -9.49
CA LEU A 86 9.26 -17.99 -8.07
C LEU A 86 9.33 -19.44 -7.55
N LEU A 87 10.30 -19.72 -6.68
CA LEU A 87 10.54 -21.04 -6.13
C LEU A 87 10.07 -21.10 -4.67
N ARG A 88 9.18 -22.02 -4.33
CA ARG A 88 8.74 -22.25 -2.94
C ARG A 88 9.76 -23.09 -2.20
N LYS A 89 10.30 -22.61 -1.07
CA LYS A 89 11.23 -23.41 -0.25
C LYS A 89 10.50 -24.57 0.42
N ILE A 90 11.15 -25.74 0.51
CA ILE A 90 10.66 -26.83 1.38
C ILE A 90 10.79 -26.45 2.85
N LYS A 91 11.90 -25.80 3.23
CA LYS A 91 12.13 -25.25 4.57
C LYS A 91 11.88 -23.74 4.52
N PRO A 92 10.67 -23.26 4.85
CA PRO A 92 10.47 -21.85 5.08
C PRO A 92 11.31 -21.40 6.28
N ASP A 93 11.62 -20.11 6.36
CA ASP A 93 12.29 -19.47 7.48
C ASP A 93 13.79 -19.87 7.63
N TYR A 94 14.36 -20.46 6.58
CA TYR A 94 15.81 -20.72 6.43
C TYR A 94 16.39 -19.94 5.25
N ALA A 95 17.34 -19.03 5.49
CA ALA A 95 17.84 -18.21 4.39
C ALA A 95 18.85 -18.97 3.56
N TRP A 96 18.85 -18.60 2.29
CA TRP A 96 19.78 -19.15 1.34
C TRP A 96 20.97 -18.20 1.27
N PRO A 97 22.14 -18.54 1.86
CA PRO A 97 23.33 -17.71 1.76
C PRO A 97 23.84 -17.59 0.32
N ARG A 98 23.38 -18.49 -0.56
CA ARG A 98 23.66 -18.51 -2.00
C ARG A 98 22.52 -19.21 -2.73
N LEU A 99 22.35 -18.89 -4.02
CA LEU A 99 21.33 -19.54 -4.86
C LEU A 99 21.69 -20.99 -5.17
N GLN A 100 22.97 -21.24 -5.42
CA GLN A 100 23.45 -22.53 -5.89
C GLN A 100 24.10 -23.37 -4.80
N LYS A 101 24.01 -24.69 -4.95
CA LYS A 101 24.69 -25.64 -4.07
C LYS A 101 26.21 -25.48 -4.14
N ASP A 102 26.73 -25.35 -5.36
CA ASP A 102 28.13 -25.10 -5.65
C ASP A 102 28.55 -23.69 -5.18
N GLU A 103 29.76 -23.59 -4.66
CA GLU A 103 30.37 -22.33 -4.22
C GLU A 103 30.94 -21.52 -5.39
N ALA A 104 31.15 -22.16 -6.54
CA ALA A 104 31.49 -21.46 -7.77
C ALA A 104 30.37 -20.49 -8.15
N LYS A 105 30.69 -19.19 -8.18
CA LYS A 105 29.76 -18.12 -8.58
C LYS A 105 29.83 -17.92 -10.10
N PRO A 106 28.84 -18.38 -10.89
CA PRO A 106 28.86 -18.13 -12.32
C PRO A 106 28.73 -16.63 -12.58
N SER A 107 29.47 -16.12 -13.56
CA SER A 107 29.48 -14.69 -13.91
C SER A 107 28.12 -14.15 -14.33
N TRP A 108 27.20 -15.02 -14.75
CA TRP A 108 25.85 -14.65 -15.19
C TRP A 108 24.82 -14.60 -14.06
N ILE A 109 25.19 -14.92 -12.81
CA ILE A 109 24.30 -14.83 -11.63
C ILE A 109 24.74 -13.67 -10.73
N SER A 110 23.83 -12.77 -10.43
CA SER A 110 24.02 -11.67 -9.48
C SER A 110 22.90 -11.62 -8.44
N VAL A 111 23.21 -11.06 -7.27
CA VAL A 111 22.22 -10.80 -6.22
C VAL A 111 21.44 -9.54 -6.61
N ASP A 112 20.10 -9.61 -6.52
CA ASP A 112 19.21 -8.48 -6.71
C ASP A 112 19.15 -7.64 -5.42
N PHE A 113 20.13 -6.75 -5.23
CA PHE A 113 20.24 -5.93 -4.01
C PHE A 113 19.06 -4.98 -3.81
N ASP A 114 18.38 -4.55 -4.88
CA ASP A 114 17.20 -3.70 -4.79
C ASP A 114 16.02 -4.43 -4.12
N ASN A 115 15.95 -5.75 -4.32
CA ASN A 115 14.93 -6.60 -3.72
C ASN A 115 15.45 -7.42 -2.54
N TRP A 116 16.75 -7.48 -2.27
CA TRP A 116 17.32 -8.23 -1.15
C TRP A 116 16.88 -7.63 0.20
N ARG A 117 16.59 -8.49 1.19
CA ARG A 117 16.34 -8.08 2.58
C ARG A 117 16.98 -9.11 3.48
N ASP A 118 17.83 -8.68 4.41
CA ASP A 118 18.41 -9.56 5.43
C ASP A 118 17.34 -9.86 6.48
N TRP A 119 16.59 -10.93 6.24
CA TRP A 119 15.51 -11.36 7.11
C TRP A 119 15.96 -12.35 8.19
N GLU A 120 17.21 -12.85 8.16
CA GLU A 120 17.77 -13.72 9.21
C GLU A 120 18.05 -13.00 10.52
N HIS A 121 18.34 -11.70 10.46
CA HIS A 121 18.62 -10.86 11.62
C HIS A 121 17.35 -10.18 12.16
N GLU A 122 16.18 -10.67 11.74
CA GLU A 122 14.92 -10.08 12.16
C GLU A 122 14.45 -10.47 13.57
N GLU A 123 15.20 -11.22 14.38
CA GLU A 123 14.84 -11.50 15.78
C GLU A 123 16.01 -12.10 16.59
N ASP A 124 16.56 -11.36 17.55
CA ASP A 124 17.26 -11.96 18.71
C ASP A 124 16.83 -11.36 20.06
N GLU A 125 16.18 -10.19 20.09
CA GLU A 125 15.64 -9.64 21.36
C GLU A 125 14.23 -10.16 21.72
N GLY A 126 13.47 -10.64 20.74
CA GLY A 126 12.10 -11.16 20.95
C GLY A 126 12.02 -12.66 21.23
N LYS A 127 13.12 -13.41 21.06
CA LYS A 127 13.10 -14.87 21.10
C LYS A 127 12.96 -15.42 22.51
N GLU A 128 13.62 -14.81 23.50
CA GLU A 128 13.43 -15.20 24.89
C GLU A 128 12.02 -14.87 25.41
N GLU A 129 11.44 -13.77 24.94
CA GLU A 129 10.09 -13.35 25.33
C GLU A 129 9.03 -14.22 24.61
N TYR A 130 9.26 -14.57 23.35
CA TYR A 130 8.45 -15.53 22.60
C TYR A 130 8.58 -16.95 23.15
N ASP A 131 9.76 -17.42 23.52
CA ASP A 131 9.95 -18.74 24.12
C ASP A 131 9.29 -18.81 25.51
N ARG A 132 9.38 -17.74 26.33
CA ARG A 132 8.61 -17.64 27.58
C ARG A 132 7.11 -17.59 27.34
N TYR A 133 6.66 -16.88 26.31
CA TYR A 133 5.25 -16.81 25.91
C TYR A 133 4.73 -18.14 25.36
N VAL A 134 5.53 -18.86 24.57
CA VAL A 134 5.21 -20.17 24.01
C VAL A 134 5.24 -21.25 25.09
N ASP A 135 6.17 -21.18 26.05
CA ASP A 135 6.18 -22.08 27.20
C ASP A 135 5.01 -21.79 28.14
N MET A 136 4.66 -20.52 28.37
CA MET A 136 3.44 -20.13 29.08
C MET A 136 2.16 -20.60 28.34
N ILE A 137 2.11 -20.47 27.01
CA ILE A 137 1.00 -20.98 26.18
C ILE A 137 0.98 -22.51 26.16
N ARG A 138 2.13 -23.20 26.19
CA ARG A 138 2.21 -24.67 26.28
C ARG A 138 1.81 -25.18 27.66
N GLU A 139 2.12 -24.45 28.73
CA GLU A 139 1.62 -24.73 30.08
C GLU A 139 0.10 -24.48 30.16
N MET A 140 -0.39 -23.37 29.62
CA MET A 140 -1.83 -23.10 29.51
C MET A 140 -2.56 -24.11 28.60
N ALA A 141 -1.92 -24.61 27.54
CA ALA A 141 -2.47 -25.64 26.64
C ALA A 141 -2.42 -27.05 27.24
N LYS A 142 -1.53 -27.31 28.22
CA LYS A 142 -1.55 -28.55 29.00
C LYS A 142 -2.74 -28.60 29.96
N ASP A 143 -3.12 -27.46 30.52
CA ASP A 143 -4.22 -27.36 31.48
C ASP A 143 -5.58 -27.04 30.85
N ASN A 144 -5.60 -26.60 29.58
CA ASN A 144 -6.83 -26.26 28.87
C ASN A 144 -6.93 -27.06 27.56
N LYS A 145 -7.34 -28.34 27.67
CA LYS A 145 -7.85 -29.11 26.52
C LYS A 145 -9.25 -28.60 26.10
N GLY A 146 -9.34 -27.34 25.74
CA GLY A 146 -10.43 -26.86 24.90
C GLY A 146 -10.14 -27.33 23.48
N ALA A 147 -10.94 -28.26 22.96
CA ALA A 147 -10.88 -28.60 21.55
C ALA A 147 -11.02 -27.32 20.70
N ALA A 148 -10.28 -27.24 19.58
CA ALA A 148 -10.63 -26.30 18.53
C ALA A 148 -12.13 -26.47 18.23
N PRO A 149 -12.91 -25.38 18.07
CA PRO A 149 -14.35 -25.48 17.87
C PRO A 149 -14.64 -26.47 16.74
N ASP A 150 -15.49 -27.45 17.08
CA ASP A 150 -15.87 -28.59 16.26
C ASP A 150 -16.35 -28.12 14.87
N MET A 151 -15.73 -28.70 13.85
CA MET A 151 -15.87 -28.39 12.42
C MET A 151 -16.97 -29.25 11.77
N GLY A 152 -18.10 -29.40 12.44
CA GLY A 152 -19.26 -30.12 11.92
C GLY A 152 -20.31 -29.13 11.43
N ASP A 153 -20.43 -28.96 10.10
CA ASP A 153 -21.68 -28.95 9.30
C ASP A 153 -21.59 -28.14 7.98
N LEU A 154 -20.48 -27.44 7.69
CA LEU A 154 -20.39 -26.55 6.50
C LEU A 154 -19.27 -26.87 5.50
N SER A 155 -18.48 -27.92 5.71
CA SER A 155 -17.38 -28.24 4.79
C SER A 155 -17.84 -28.97 3.53
N ASP A 156 -18.93 -29.74 3.61
CA ASP A 156 -19.34 -30.72 2.61
C ASP A 156 -20.86 -30.71 2.37
N PHE A 157 -21.43 -29.56 1.98
CA PHE A 157 -22.86 -29.47 1.65
C PHE A 157 -23.12 -30.03 0.25
N VAL A 158 -24.00 -31.03 0.12
CA VAL A 158 -24.36 -31.64 -1.16
C VAL A 158 -25.75 -31.19 -1.57
N THR A 159 -25.90 -30.74 -2.82
CA THR A 159 -27.16 -30.26 -3.40
C THR A 159 -27.20 -30.55 -4.90
N SER A 160 -28.36 -30.42 -5.53
CA SER A 160 -28.51 -30.51 -6.98
C SER A 160 -28.52 -29.13 -7.67
N VAL A 161 -28.05 -29.11 -8.91
CA VAL A 161 -28.16 -27.95 -9.82
C VAL A 161 -29.58 -27.89 -10.38
N VAL A 162 -30.26 -26.77 -10.16
CA VAL A 162 -31.62 -26.53 -10.66
C VAL A 162 -31.60 -25.89 -12.04
N SER A 163 -30.70 -24.94 -12.26
CA SER A 163 -30.55 -24.28 -13.57
C SER A 163 -29.14 -23.73 -13.76
N CYS A 164 -28.63 -23.75 -14.98
CA CYS A 164 -27.35 -23.15 -15.34
C CYS A 164 -27.45 -22.37 -16.66
N CYS A 165 -27.47 -21.04 -16.61
CA CYS A 165 -27.68 -20.19 -17.77
C CYS A 165 -26.47 -19.28 -18.06
N PRO A 166 -26.06 -19.07 -19.32
CA PRO A 166 -25.02 -18.09 -19.66
C PRO A 166 -25.34 -16.71 -19.11
N ALA A 167 -24.32 -16.04 -18.56
CA ALA A 167 -24.45 -14.74 -17.92
C ALA A 167 -23.16 -13.91 -18.07
N GLU A 168 -23.27 -12.62 -17.74
CA GLU A 168 -22.14 -11.70 -17.67
C GLU A 168 -22.08 -11.02 -16.30
N LEU A 169 -20.90 -10.93 -15.73
CA LEU A 169 -20.63 -10.23 -14.47
C LEU A 169 -19.76 -9.00 -14.74
N LYS A 170 -20.24 -7.82 -14.34
CA LYS A 170 -19.44 -6.60 -14.34
C LYS A 170 -18.68 -6.51 -13.03
N GLN A 171 -17.35 -6.42 -13.10
CA GLN A 171 -16.49 -6.33 -11.92
C GLN A 171 -15.50 -5.17 -12.08
N GLU A 172 -15.30 -4.42 -11.00
CA GLU A 172 -14.28 -3.37 -10.97
C GLU A 172 -12.94 -3.95 -10.52
N ILE A 173 -11.93 -3.84 -11.39
CA ILE A 173 -10.56 -4.31 -11.14
C ILE A 173 -9.63 -3.14 -11.44
N ASP A 174 -8.90 -2.67 -10.43
CA ASP A 174 -7.97 -1.53 -10.51
C ASP A 174 -8.61 -0.24 -11.05
N GLY A 175 -9.85 0.05 -10.64
CA GLY A 175 -10.60 1.25 -11.07
C GLY A 175 -11.11 1.20 -12.52
N LYS A 176 -11.08 0.02 -13.16
CA LYS A 176 -11.67 -0.22 -14.48
C LYS A 176 -12.75 -1.31 -14.40
N THR A 177 -13.91 -1.04 -14.96
CA THR A 177 -14.98 -2.03 -15.11
C THR A 177 -14.62 -3.02 -16.21
N LYS A 178 -14.53 -4.30 -15.87
CA LYS A 178 -14.39 -5.42 -16.80
C LYS A 178 -15.67 -6.26 -16.79
N THR A 179 -16.07 -6.75 -17.95
CA THR A 179 -17.17 -7.70 -18.10
C THR A 179 -16.60 -9.10 -18.24
N LEU A 180 -16.96 -9.99 -17.32
CA LEU A 180 -16.60 -11.40 -17.32
C LEU A 180 -17.78 -12.21 -17.87
N LYS A 181 -17.51 -13.12 -18.81
CA LYS A 181 -18.50 -14.09 -19.29
C LYS A 181 -18.45 -15.33 -18.41
N GLY A 182 -19.60 -15.87 -18.08
CA GLY A 182 -19.75 -17.04 -17.21
C GLY A 182 -21.18 -17.55 -17.21
N PHE A 183 -21.60 -18.13 -16.10
CA PHE A 183 -22.92 -18.73 -15.95
C PHE A 183 -23.53 -18.36 -14.61
N ASN A 184 -24.84 -18.12 -14.60
CA ASN A 184 -25.64 -18.04 -13.38
C ASN A 184 -26.20 -19.43 -13.07
N VAL A 185 -25.89 -19.92 -11.86
CA VAL A 185 -26.31 -21.22 -11.37
C VAL A 185 -27.25 -21.05 -10.19
N LYS A 186 -28.41 -21.73 -10.26
CA LYS A 186 -29.32 -21.92 -9.11
C LYS A 186 -29.16 -23.34 -8.61
N LEU A 187 -29.06 -23.49 -7.31
CA LEU A 187 -29.02 -24.78 -6.62
C LEU A 187 -30.35 -24.99 -5.90
N GLN A 188 -30.67 -26.24 -5.59
CA GLN A 188 -31.85 -26.59 -4.79
C GLN A 188 -31.80 -25.93 -3.41
N ASP A 189 -30.64 -26.00 -2.77
CA ASP A 189 -30.30 -25.29 -1.53
C ASP A 189 -28.85 -24.79 -1.61
N THR A 190 -28.44 -23.86 -0.75
CA THR A 190 -27.05 -23.39 -0.71
C THR A 190 -26.62 -22.95 0.68
N ILE A 191 -25.33 -23.17 0.96
CA ILE A 191 -24.66 -22.65 2.16
C ILE A 191 -23.94 -21.32 1.90
N LEU A 192 -23.88 -20.84 0.65
CA LEU A 192 -23.19 -19.59 0.29
C LEU A 192 -24.15 -18.41 0.51
N PHE A 193 -23.75 -17.44 1.32
CA PHE A 193 -24.56 -16.28 1.64
C PHE A 193 -24.60 -15.33 0.44
N PRO A 194 -25.79 -14.99 -0.09
CA PRO A 194 -25.92 -13.92 -1.07
C PRO A 194 -25.68 -12.57 -0.39
N GLU A 195 -25.16 -11.59 -1.12
CA GLU A 195 -25.03 -10.22 -0.60
C GLU A 195 -26.36 -9.70 -0.03
N GLY A 196 -26.32 -9.10 1.16
CA GLY A 196 -27.52 -8.60 1.83
C GLY A 196 -27.26 -8.00 3.20
N GLY A 197 -28.11 -7.05 3.63
CA GLY A 197 -28.02 -6.42 4.95
C GLY A 197 -26.72 -5.63 5.20
N GLY A 198 -25.97 -5.30 4.14
CA GLY A 198 -24.66 -4.67 4.20
C GLY A 198 -23.49 -5.65 4.32
N GLN A 199 -23.74 -6.95 4.51
CA GLN A 199 -22.72 -7.99 4.46
C GLN A 199 -22.44 -8.38 2.99
N PRO A 200 -21.16 -8.41 2.55
CA PRO A 200 -20.81 -8.89 1.22
C PRO A 200 -21.09 -10.39 1.06
N ASP A 201 -21.27 -10.81 -0.18
CA ASP A 201 -21.49 -12.21 -0.53
C ASP A 201 -20.28 -13.10 -0.24
N ASP A 202 -20.56 -14.39 -0.04
CA ASP A 202 -19.51 -15.39 0.04
C ASP A 202 -18.96 -15.78 -1.32
N HIS A 203 -17.73 -16.26 -1.28
CA HIS A 203 -17.13 -17.01 -2.37
C HIS A 203 -17.01 -18.48 -1.96
N GLY A 204 -16.65 -19.31 -2.92
CA GLY A 204 -16.50 -20.73 -2.69
C GLY A 204 -16.34 -21.50 -3.98
N ILE A 205 -16.71 -22.77 -3.94
CA ILE A 205 -16.66 -23.69 -5.07
C ILE A 205 -17.98 -24.48 -5.09
N ILE A 206 -18.52 -24.69 -6.29
CA ILE A 206 -19.62 -25.63 -6.56
C ILE A 206 -19.07 -26.73 -7.47
N GLY A 207 -19.03 -27.96 -6.96
CA GLY A 207 -18.24 -29.05 -7.57
C GLY A 207 -16.76 -28.67 -7.56
N ASP A 208 -16.20 -28.46 -8.76
CA ASP A 208 -14.83 -27.97 -8.95
C ASP A 208 -14.78 -26.55 -9.55
N VAL A 209 -15.94 -25.86 -9.65
CA VAL A 209 -16.06 -24.57 -10.32
C VAL A 209 -16.07 -23.42 -9.28
N PRO A 210 -15.14 -22.44 -9.39
CA PRO A 210 -15.12 -21.29 -8.51
C PRO A 210 -16.36 -20.40 -8.65
N VAL A 211 -16.92 -19.99 -7.52
CA VAL A 211 -18.00 -19.00 -7.42
C VAL A 211 -17.38 -17.62 -7.21
N LEU A 212 -17.67 -16.68 -8.12
CA LEU A 212 -17.13 -15.32 -8.08
C LEU A 212 -18.09 -14.27 -7.50
N ARG A 213 -19.39 -14.60 -7.47
CA ARG A 213 -20.43 -13.73 -6.92
C ARG A 213 -21.65 -14.56 -6.52
N VAL A 214 -22.28 -14.23 -5.40
CA VAL A 214 -23.61 -14.75 -5.03
C VAL A 214 -24.56 -13.58 -4.83
N THR A 215 -25.66 -13.56 -5.58
CA THR A 215 -26.67 -12.49 -5.52
C THR A 215 -28.04 -13.06 -5.20
N ARG A 216 -28.84 -12.30 -4.44
CA ARG A 216 -30.24 -12.64 -4.21
C ARG A 216 -31.09 -12.21 -5.41
N GLN A 217 -31.92 -13.10 -5.93
CA GLN A 217 -32.96 -12.79 -6.92
C GLN A 217 -34.30 -13.36 -6.43
N GLY A 218 -35.11 -12.50 -5.80
CA GLY A 218 -36.33 -12.95 -5.10
C GLY A 218 -35.98 -13.84 -3.90
N PRO A 219 -36.56 -15.06 -3.79
CA PRO A 219 -36.20 -16.02 -2.75
C PRO A 219 -34.89 -16.77 -3.05
N ASP A 220 -34.40 -16.72 -4.30
CA ASP A 220 -33.29 -17.57 -4.74
C ASP A 220 -31.93 -16.91 -4.54
N ALA A 221 -30.93 -17.73 -4.19
CA ALA A 221 -29.52 -17.38 -4.31
C ALA A 221 -28.98 -17.81 -5.68
N VAL A 222 -28.47 -16.84 -6.44
CA VAL A 222 -27.90 -17.03 -7.78
C VAL A 222 -26.38 -16.90 -7.73
N HIS A 223 -25.69 -17.94 -8.17
CA HIS A 223 -24.24 -18.07 -8.11
C HIS A 223 -23.63 -17.81 -9.49
N PHE A 224 -22.77 -16.81 -9.61
CA PHE A 224 -22.01 -16.59 -10.84
C PHE A 224 -20.72 -17.41 -10.83
N VAL A 225 -20.59 -18.30 -11.81
CA VAL A 225 -19.47 -19.23 -11.97
C VAL A 225 -18.79 -19.08 -13.33
N THR A 226 -17.55 -19.55 -13.45
CA THR A 226 -16.73 -19.40 -14.66
C THR A 226 -16.95 -20.49 -15.71
N SER A 227 -17.46 -21.65 -15.30
CA SER A 227 -17.69 -22.83 -16.15
C SER A 227 -19.12 -23.35 -15.94
N PRO A 228 -19.77 -23.92 -16.96
CA PRO A 228 -21.13 -24.42 -16.83
C PRO A 228 -21.18 -25.67 -15.94
N LEU A 229 -22.34 -25.92 -15.33
CA LEU A 229 -22.69 -27.13 -14.61
C LEU A 229 -23.93 -27.76 -15.26
N GLU A 230 -24.05 -29.09 -15.18
CA GLU A 230 -25.19 -29.79 -15.79
C GLU A 230 -26.44 -29.66 -14.90
N GLU A 231 -27.59 -29.36 -15.50
CA GLU A 231 -28.86 -29.32 -14.76
C GLU A 231 -29.23 -30.73 -14.26
N GLY A 232 -29.68 -30.83 -13.01
CA GLY A 232 -29.93 -32.09 -12.32
C GLY A 232 -28.69 -32.75 -11.73
N GLN A 233 -27.48 -32.23 -12.00
CA GLN A 233 -26.23 -32.76 -11.43
C GLN A 233 -26.19 -32.54 -9.91
N GLU A 234 -25.80 -33.57 -9.18
CA GLU A 234 -25.44 -33.45 -7.77
C GLU A 234 -24.03 -32.87 -7.63
N VAL A 235 -23.90 -31.83 -6.83
CA VAL A 235 -22.67 -31.05 -6.65
C VAL A 235 -22.40 -30.79 -5.18
N LYS A 236 -21.10 -30.80 -4.84
CA LYS A 236 -20.61 -30.44 -3.51
C LYS A 236 -20.32 -28.94 -3.46
N VAL A 237 -20.85 -28.24 -2.47
CA VAL A 237 -20.65 -26.81 -2.26
C VAL A 237 -19.71 -26.61 -1.08
N LYS A 238 -18.66 -25.80 -1.30
CA LYS A 238 -17.68 -25.46 -0.28
C LYS A 238 -17.51 -23.95 -0.19
N VAL A 239 -17.69 -23.40 1.01
CA VAL A 239 -17.47 -21.98 1.28
C VAL A 239 -15.98 -21.65 1.41
N ASP A 240 -15.57 -20.47 0.95
CA ASP A 240 -14.30 -19.86 1.36
C ASP A 240 -14.38 -19.45 2.83
N TRP A 241 -13.91 -20.32 3.71
CA TRP A 241 -14.06 -20.15 5.15
C TRP A 241 -13.29 -18.95 5.70
N GLU A 242 -12.10 -18.61 5.17
CA GLU A 242 -11.37 -17.44 5.66
C GLU A 242 -12.18 -16.17 5.42
N ARG A 243 -12.79 -16.05 4.23
CA ARG A 243 -13.68 -14.94 3.90
C ARG A 243 -14.95 -14.95 4.76
N ARG A 244 -15.62 -16.09 4.87
CA ARG A 244 -16.86 -16.23 5.65
C ARG A 244 -16.62 -15.85 7.11
N PHE A 245 -15.57 -16.38 7.71
CA PHE A 245 -15.26 -16.15 9.11
C PHE A 245 -14.87 -14.67 9.35
N ASP A 246 -14.11 -14.04 8.44
CA ASP A 246 -13.86 -12.59 8.49
C ASP A 246 -15.18 -11.80 8.51
N HIS A 247 -16.11 -12.12 7.60
CA HIS A 247 -17.41 -11.46 7.55
C HIS A 247 -18.24 -11.68 8.83
N MET A 248 -18.27 -12.91 9.35
CA MET A 248 -18.95 -13.22 10.63
C MET A 248 -18.37 -12.41 11.79
N GLN A 249 -17.04 -12.25 11.83
CA GLN A 249 -16.35 -11.43 12.83
C GLN A 249 -16.75 -9.95 12.69
N GLN A 250 -16.68 -9.40 11.47
CA GLN A 250 -17.03 -7.99 11.24
C GLN A 250 -18.50 -7.70 11.56
N HIS A 251 -19.40 -8.61 11.16
CA HIS A 251 -20.83 -8.43 11.37
C HIS A 251 -21.18 -8.54 12.86
N SER A 252 -20.74 -9.59 13.55
CA SER A 252 -21.08 -9.74 14.97
C SER A 252 -20.40 -8.68 15.84
N GLY A 253 -19.19 -8.25 15.47
CA GLY A 253 -18.54 -7.12 16.12
C GLY A 253 -19.30 -5.80 15.90
N GLN A 254 -19.91 -5.60 14.73
CA GLN A 254 -20.80 -4.47 14.49
C GLN A 254 -21.99 -4.46 15.44
N HIS A 255 -22.69 -5.58 15.63
CA HIS A 255 -23.84 -5.69 16.57
C HIS A 255 -23.40 -5.35 17.99
N LEU A 256 -22.30 -5.95 18.45
CA LEU A 256 -21.76 -5.66 19.79
C LEU A 256 -21.41 -4.18 20.00
N ILE A 257 -20.75 -3.54 19.03
CA ILE A 257 -20.43 -2.11 19.11
C ILE A 257 -21.70 -1.26 19.10
N THR A 258 -22.67 -1.59 18.25
CA THR A 258 -23.96 -0.88 18.17
C THR A 258 -24.72 -0.95 19.49
N ALA A 259 -24.85 -2.13 20.08
CA ALA A 259 -25.51 -2.36 21.37
C ALA A 259 -24.86 -1.52 22.50
N LEU A 260 -23.52 -1.55 22.57
CA LEU A 260 -22.78 -0.88 23.63
C LEU A 260 -22.71 0.64 23.43
N ALA A 261 -22.62 1.13 22.19
CA ALA A 261 -22.67 2.57 21.91
C ALA A 261 -24.03 3.17 22.29
N ASP A 262 -25.13 2.45 22.03
CA ASP A 262 -26.47 2.87 22.40
C ASP A 262 -26.70 2.79 23.91
N SER A 263 -26.38 1.67 24.55
CA SER A 263 -26.59 1.50 26.00
C SER A 263 -25.72 2.41 26.87
N LEU A 264 -24.44 2.62 26.51
CA LEU A 264 -23.53 3.45 27.30
C LEU A 264 -23.76 4.95 27.09
N PHE A 265 -24.11 5.36 25.86
CA PHE A 265 -24.07 6.78 25.47
C PHE A 265 -25.33 7.28 24.74
N GLY A 266 -26.28 6.40 24.42
CA GLY A 266 -27.46 6.73 23.60
C GLY A 266 -27.15 6.92 22.12
N TYR A 267 -26.00 6.44 21.63
CA TYR A 267 -25.55 6.64 20.25
C TYR A 267 -26.12 5.57 19.32
N LYS A 268 -27.28 5.85 18.74
CA LYS A 268 -27.96 4.93 17.81
C LYS A 268 -27.21 4.82 16.48
N THR A 269 -27.10 3.60 15.96
CA THR A 269 -26.52 3.35 14.62
C THR A 269 -27.55 3.59 13.52
N THR A 270 -27.27 4.52 12.60
CA THR A 270 -28.16 4.89 11.50
C THR A 270 -27.81 4.22 10.18
N SER A 271 -26.55 3.88 9.97
CA SER A 271 -26.11 3.08 8.83
C SER A 271 -24.82 2.33 9.17
N TRP A 272 -24.49 1.32 8.37
CA TRP A 272 -23.19 0.67 8.43
C TRP A 272 -22.71 0.35 7.02
N GLU A 273 -21.40 0.23 6.87
CA GLU A 273 -20.76 -0.11 5.61
C GLU A 273 -19.63 -1.10 5.87
N HIS A 274 -19.70 -2.24 5.17
CA HIS A 274 -18.69 -3.27 5.24
C HIS A 274 -17.63 -3.08 4.15
N GLY A 275 -16.67 -2.18 4.39
CA GLY A 275 -15.56 -1.95 3.48
C GLY A 275 -14.59 -3.14 3.40
N ARG A 276 -13.81 -3.19 2.31
CA ARG A 276 -12.83 -4.27 2.04
C ARG A 276 -11.75 -4.38 3.13
N GLN A 277 -11.34 -3.26 3.72
CA GLN A 277 -10.27 -3.23 4.72
C GLN A 277 -10.71 -2.69 6.07
N ARG A 278 -11.79 -1.90 6.11
CA ARG A 278 -12.29 -1.21 7.31
C ARG A 278 -13.80 -1.26 7.32
N ILE A 279 -14.37 -1.27 8.52
CA ILE A 279 -15.81 -1.25 8.72
C ILE A 279 -16.20 0.09 9.34
N ASN A 280 -17.34 0.61 8.91
CA ASN A 280 -17.84 1.92 9.31
C ASN A 280 -19.24 1.72 9.89
N ILE A 281 -19.53 2.31 11.06
CA ILE A 281 -20.91 2.55 11.50
C ILE A 281 -21.14 4.05 11.64
N GLU A 282 -22.25 4.54 11.12
CA GLU A 282 -22.69 5.92 11.33
C GLU A 282 -23.54 5.97 12.60
N LEU A 283 -23.08 6.75 13.58
CA LEU A 283 -23.74 6.96 14.86
C LEU A 283 -24.45 8.32 14.87
N ASP A 284 -25.64 8.36 15.46
CA ASP A 284 -26.48 9.55 15.59
C ASP A 284 -25.98 10.49 16.69
N THR A 285 -24.76 10.97 16.51
CA THR A 285 -24.07 11.90 17.39
C THR A 285 -23.09 12.77 16.58
N PRO A 286 -22.92 14.05 16.92
CA PRO A 286 -21.97 14.93 16.24
C PRO A 286 -20.50 14.56 16.52
N SER A 287 -20.21 13.94 17.66
CA SER A 287 -18.86 13.50 18.04
C SER A 287 -18.88 12.65 19.31
N PHE A 288 -17.80 11.91 19.55
CA PHE A 288 -17.53 11.33 20.87
C PHE A 288 -16.94 12.39 21.80
N LYS A 289 -17.38 12.40 23.07
CA LYS A 289 -16.70 13.17 24.13
C LYS A 289 -15.34 12.54 24.44
N PRO A 290 -14.39 13.32 25.00
CA PRO A 290 -13.08 12.80 25.40
C PRO A 290 -13.22 11.54 26.27
N GLY A 291 -12.45 10.50 25.93
CA GLY A 291 -12.43 9.22 26.64
C GLY A 291 -13.56 8.23 26.29
N GLN A 292 -14.71 8.67 25.76
CA GLN A 292 -15.82 7.74 25.47
C GLN A 292 -15.45 6.64 24.45
N LEU A 293 -14.61 6.98 23.47
CA LEU A 293 -14.15 5.99 22.48
C LEU A 293 -13.32 4.88 23.14
N GLN A 294 -12.48 5.22 24.11
CA GLN A 294 -11.70 4.24 24.87
C GLN A 294 -12.61 3.38 25.75
N VAL A 295 -13.56 4.00 26.46
CA VAL A 295 -14.57 3.28 27.27
C VAL A 295 -15.35 2.28 26.41
N LEU A 296 -15.74 2.66 25.19
CA LEU A 296 -16.42 1.76 24.27
C LEU A 296 -15.53 0.58 23.85
N GLU A 297 -14.27 0.86 23.48
CA GLU A 297 -13.30 -0.17 23.07
C GLU A 297 -13.02 -1.16 24.21
N ASP A 298 -12.88 -0.67 25.44
CA ASP A 298 -12.64 -1.50 26.61
C ASP A 298 -13.85 -2.41 26.89
N ALA A 299 -15.06 -1.83 26.85
CA ALA A 299 -16.31 -2.55 27.09
C ALA A 299 -16.55 -3.66 26.05
N VAL A 300 -16.37 -3.39 24.75
CA VAL A 300 -16.57 -4.42 23.72
C VAL A 300 -15.58 -5.58 23.89
N ASN A 301 -14.31 -5.29 24.20
CA ASN A 301 -13.30 -6.33 24.40
C ASN A 301 -13.48 -7.07 25.73
N GLU A 302 -14.05 -6.44 26.75
CA GLU A 302 -14.48 -7.12 27.98
C GLU A 302 -15.56 -8.17 27.68
N LYS A 303 -16.57 -7.83 26.88
CA LYS A 303 -17.62 -8.78 26.47
C LYS A 303 -17.08 -9.94 25.64
N ILE A 304 -16.07 -9.70 24.81
CA ILE A 304 -15.33 -10.75 24.08
C ILE A 304 -14.64 -11.71 25.05
N ARG A 305 -13.89 -11.18 26.04
CA ARG A 305 -13.21 -11.98 27.07
C ARG A 305 -14.16 -12.70 28.01
N ALA A 306 -15.40 -12.23 28.14
CA ALA A 306 -16.44 -12.90 28.91
C ALA A 306 -17.04 -14.13 28.18
N HIS A 307 -16.61 -14.43 26.94
CA HIS A 307 -17.06 -15.59 26.17
C HIS A 307 -18.59 -15.67 26.02
N ILE A 308 -19.24 -14.53 25.78
CA ILE A 308 -20.71 -14.46 25.73
C ILE A 308 -21.24 -15.23 24.50
N PRO A 309 -22.20 -16.15 24.68
CA PRO A 309 -22.85 -16.87 23.59
C PRO A 309 -23.59 -15.96 22.61
N VAL A 310 -23.59 -16.36 21.34
CA VAL A 310 -24.40 -15.75 20.29
C VAL A 310 -25.28 -16.84 19.70
N THR A 311 -26.59 -16.68 19.85
CA THR A 311 -27.57 -17.68 19.43
C THR A 311 -28.47 -17.15 18.33
N VAL A 312 -29.07 -18.07 17.57
CA VAL A 312 -30.01 -17.75 16.50
C VAL A 312 -31.34 -18.40 16.83
N GLN A 313 -32.41 -17.61 16.78
CA GLN A 313 -33.78 -18.07 16.97
C GLN A 313 -34.61 -17.78 15.73
N LEU A 314 -35.51 -18.70 15.39
CA LEU A 314 -36.50 -18.51 14.35
C LEU A 314 -37.86 -18.35 15.02
N LEU A 315 -38.42 -17.14 14.94
CA LEU A 315 -39.70 -16.80 15.53
C LEU A 315 -40.78 -16.75 14.44
N SER A 316 -42.02 -17.11 14.78
CA SER A 316 -43.15 -16.83 13.90
C SER A 316 -43.52 -15.34 13.96
N LEU A 317 -44.23 -14.85 12.94
CA LEU A 317 -44.64 -13.44 12.86
C LEU A 317 -45.58 -13.01 14.00
N ASP A 318 -46.31 -13.96 14.56
CA ASP A 318 -47.26 -13.80 15.65
C ASP A 318 -46.65 -14.06 17.04
N ASP A 319 -45.34 -14.37 17.12
CA ASP A 319 -44.67 -14.60 18.39
C ASP A 319 -44.54 -13.28 19.19
N PRO A 320 -45.04 -13.19 20.43
CA PRO A 320 -44.89 -12.00 21.27
C PRO A 320 -43.43 -11.59 21.53
N ALA A 321 -42.48 -12.52 21.40
CA ALA A 321 -41.06 -12.21 21.49
C ALA A 321 -40.59 -11.31 20.34
N ALA A 322 -41.23 -11.39 19.16
CA ALA A 322 -40.88 -10.56 18.01
C ALA A 322 -41.11 -9.05 18.25
N GLU A 323 -42.03 -8.68 19.14
CA GLU A 323 -42.29 -7.27 19.51
C GLU A 323 -41.16 -6.65 20.35
N LYS A 324 -40.35 -7.48 21.02
CA LYS A 324 -39.27 -7.04 21.90
C LYS A 324 -37.92 -6.95 21.20
N VAL A 325 -37.83 -7.43 19.96
CA VAL A 325 -36.61 -7.46 19.15
C VAL A 325 -36.44 -6.13 18.44
N ARG A 326 -35.23 -5.58 18.48
CA ARG A 326 -34.94 -4.34 17.75
C ARG A 326 -34.97 -4.63 16.25
N SER A 327 -35.74 -3.81 15.53
CA SER A 327 -36.01 -3.99 14.10
C SER A 327 -35.97 -2.66 13.34
N ARG A 328 -35.54 -2.70 12.08
CA ARG A 328 -35.71 -1.61 11.11
C ARG A 328 -36.97 -1.79 10.24
N GLY A 329 -37.81 -2.77 10.57
CA GLY A 329 -38.95 -3.22 9.77
C GLY A 329 -38.61 -4.42 8.89
N LEU A 330 -39.64 -5.20 8.53
CA LEU A 330 -39.54 -6.29 7.56
C LEU A 330 -39.84 -5.75 6.15
N PRO A 331 -39.13 -6.21 5.10
CA PRO A 331 -39.48 -5.91 3.71
C PRO A 331 -40.91 -6.34 3.35
N GLU A 332 -41.56 -5.67 2.39
CA GLU A 332 -42.92 -6.01 1.93
C GLU A 332 -43.02 -7.43 1.32
N ASP A 333 -41.91 -7.95 0.79
CA ASP A 333 -41.79 -9.29 0.20
C ASP A 333 -41.30 -10.35 1.19
N PHE A 334 -41.25 -10.05 2.50
CA PHE A 334 -40.83 -11.01 3.52
C PHE A 334 -41.82 -12.17 3.65
N ALA A 335 -41.31 -13.40 3.54
CA ALA A 335 -42.06 -14.62 3.75
C ALA A 335 -41.24 -15.59 4.61
N GLY A 336 -41.88 -16.20 5.62
CA GLY A 336 -41.26 -17.18 6.52
C GLY A 336 -41.03 -16.66 7.95
N PRO A 337 -40.28 -17.42 8.77
CA PRO A 337 -40.01 -17.06 10.17
C PRO A 337 -38.98 -15.92 10.28
N ILE A 338 -39.15 -15.06 11.27
CA ILE A 338 -38.23 -13.98 11.62
C ILE A 338 -36.98 -14.59 12.24
N ARG A 339 -35.81 -14.32 11.62
CA ARG A 339 -34.52 -14.71 12.18
C ARG A 339 -34.03 -13.64 13.15
N VAL A 340 -33.86 -14.03 14.40
CA VAL A 340 -33.34 -13.19 15.48
C VAL A 340 -31.98 -13.69 15.90
N VAL A 341 -31.02 -12.77 16.00
CA VAL A 341 -29.68 -13.04 16.53
C VAL A 341 -29.64 -12.43 17.92
N ASP A 342 -29.33 -13.27 18.92
CA ASP A 342 -29.28 -12.89 20.32
C ASP A 342 -27.84 -13.01 20.84
N ILE A 343 -27.27 -11.87 21.23
CA ILE A 343 -26.03 -11.79 22.00
C ILE A 343 -26.45 -11.76 23.47
N GLU A 344 -26.25 -12.87 24.17
CA GLU A 344 -26.87 -13.13 25.47
C GLU A 344 -26.63 -11.98 26.47
N GLY A 345 -27.72 -11.41 26.99
CA GLY A 345 -27.68 -10.33 27.97
C GLY A 345 -27.22 -8.97 27.44
N ILE A 346 -27.07 -8.82 26.12
CA ILE A 346 -26.64 -7.57 25.47
C ILE A 346 -27.70 -7.07 24.50
N GLU A 347 -28.03 -7.85 23.47
CA GLU A 347 -28.88 -7.41 22.35
C GLU A 347 -29.53 -8.59 21.64
N ALA A 348 -30.80 -8.43 21.25
CA ALA A 348 -31.50 -9.33 20.34
C ALA A 348 -32.05 -8.52 19.15
N ASP A 349 -31.54 -8.83 17.95
CA ASP A 349 -31.78 -8.05 16.74
C ASP A 349 -32.28 -8.94 15.58
N MET A 350 -33.20 -8.41 14.77
CA MET A 350 -33.62 -9.06 13.53
C MET A 350 -32.50 -8.94 12.49
N CYS A 351 -31.79 -10.04 12.23
CA CYS A 351 -30.68 -10.04 11.29
C CYS A 351 -30.61 -11.35 10.50
N CYS A 352 -30.39 -11.24 9.19
CA CYS A 352 -30.24 -12.39 8.29
C CYS A 352 -28.77 -12.72 7.99
N GLY A 353 -27.82 -11.92 8.45
CA GLY A 353 -26.39 -12.14 8.18
C GLY A 353 -25.80 -13.33 8.92
N THR A 354 -24.55 -13.64 8.61
CA THR A 354 -23.81 -14.72 9.26
C THR A 354 -23.11 -14.20 10.51
N HIS A 355 -23.21 -14.93 11.62
CA HIS A 355 -22.65 -14.52 12.91
C HIS A 355 -21.75 -15.59 13.50
N VAL A 356 -20.80 -15.16 14.33
CA VAL A 356 -20.07 -16.08 15.22
C VAL A 356 -21.03 -16.71 16.22
N SER A 357 -20.71 -17.88 16.75
CA SER A 357 -21.52 -18.54 17.79
C SER A 357 -21.15 -18.10 19.22
N ASN A 358 -20.04 -17.39 19.36
CA ASN A 358 -19.57 -16.87 20.64
C ASN A 358 -18.71 -15.62 20.42
N LEU A 359 -18.83 -14.60 21.28
CA LEU A 359 -18.07 -13.37 21.15
C LEU A 359 -16.55 -13.58 21.22
N SER A 360 -16.06 -14.62 21.88
CA SER A 360 -14.63 -14.93 21.90
C SER A 360 -14.04 -15.25 20.52
N GLN A 361 -14.87 -15.69 19.56
CA GLN A 361 -14.46 -15.89 18.17
C GLN A 361 -14.16 -14.57 17.45
N LEU A 362 -14.60 -13.42 17.99
CA LEU A 362 -14.18 -12.10 17.50
C LEU A 362 -12.71 -11.81 17.77
N GLN A 363 -12.11 -12.49 18.76
CA GLN A 363 -10.73 -12.32 19.25
C GLN A 363 -10.45 -10.94 19.85
N VAL A 364 -10.61 -9.88 19.07
CA VAL A 364 -10.34 -8.49 19.45
C VAL A 364 -11.13 -7.54 18.56
N ILE A 365 -11.56 -6.42 19.11
CA ILE A 365 -12.07 -5.26 18.36
C ILE A 365 -11.12 -4.08 18.58
N LYS A 366 -10.74 -3.40 17.49
CA LYS A 366 -9.99 -2.15 17.55
C LYS A 366 -10.78 -1.02 16.90
N LEU A 367 -10.98 0.06 17.63
CA LEU A 367 -11.57 1.30 17.15
C LEU A 367 -10.43 2.21 16.64
N LEU A 368 -10.46 2.56 15.36
CA LEU A 368 -9.41 3.34 14.70
C LEU A 368 -9.62 4.85 14.82
N GLY A 369 -10.79 5.28 15.30
CA GLY A 369 -11.18 6.68 15.40
C GLY A 369 -12.46 6.97 14.64
N THR A 370 -12.70 8.25 14.41
CA THR A 370 -13.96 8.74 13.85
C THR A 370 -13.75 9.72 12.72
N GLU A 371 -14.62 9.66 11.73
CA GLU A 371 -14.73 10.63 10.64
C GLU A 371 -16.07 11.36 10.68
N LYS A 372 -16.15 12.54 10.05
CA LYS A 372 -17.41 13.28 9.95
C LYS A 372 -18.39 12.50 9.07
N GLY A 373 -19.55 12.18 9.63
CA GLY A 373 -20.68 11.57 8.92
C GLY A 373 -21.60 12.60 8.28
N LYS A 374 -22.74 12.15 7.73
CA LYS A 374 -23.72 13.04 7.09
C LYS A 374 -24.60 13.72 8.13
N LYS A 375 -25.07 14.95 7.86
CA LYS A 375 -26.08 15.65 8.69
C LYS A 375 -25.75 15.66 10.20
N ASN A 376 -24.54 16.09 10.56
CA ASN A 376 -24.09 16.20 11.97
C ASN A 376 -24.00 14.87 12.72
N LYS A 377 -23.66 13.79 12.00
CA LYS A 377 -23.40 12.45 12.54
C LYS A 377 -21.92 12.11 12.48
N THR A 378 -21.55 10.98 13.07
CA THR A 378 -20.15 10.51 13.17
C THR A 378 -20.02 9.10 12.62
N ASN A 379 -19.02 8.88 11.76
CA ASN A 379 -18.64 7.55 11.31
C ASN A 379 -17.56 6.99 12.23
N LEU A 380 -17.87 5.95 12.98
CA LEU A 380 -16.90 5.18 13.76
C LEU A 380 -16.26 4.11 12.87
N ILE A 381 -14.93 4.12 12.81
CA ILE A 381 -14.15 3.16 12.03
C ILE A 381 -13.57 2.11 12.97
N PHE A 382 -13.75 0.84 12.63
CA PHE A 382 -13.24 -0.26 13.45
C PHE A 382 -12.80 -1.46 12.62
N LEU A 383 -12.08 -2.35 13.29
CA LEU A 383 -11.60 -3.64 12.81
C LEU A 383 -11.93 -4.72 13.84
N VAL A 384 -12.24 -5.93 13.37
CA VAL A 384 -12.49 -7.09 14.23
C VAL A 384 -11.60 -8.27 13.83
N GLY A 385 -11.17 -9.05 14.81
CA GLY A 385 -10.49 -10.33 14.63
C GLY A 385 -9.23 -10.25 13.78
N ASN A 386 -9.14 -11.10 12.75
CA ASN A 386 -7.92 -11.22 11.95
C ASN A 386 -7.54 -9.92 11.22
N ARG A 387 -8.51 -9.00 10.99
CA ARG A 387 -8.18 -7.67 10.44
C ARG A 387 -7.35 -6.83 11.40
N VAL A 388 -7.58 -6.96 12.72
CA VAL A 388 -6.78 -6.29 13.75
C VAL A 388 -5.37 -6.86 13.75
N LEU A 389 -5.21 -8.18 13.68
CA LEU A 389 -3.90 -8.84 13.63
C LEU A 389 -3.11 -8.41 12.38
N LYS A 390 -3.74 -8.43 11.19
CA LYS A 390 -3.15 -7.94 9.94
C LYS A 390 -2.79 -6.45 10.01
N TYR A 391 -3.55 -5.65 10.75
CA TYR A 391 -3.25 -4.23 10.99
C TYR A 391 -2.06 -4.05 11.94
N ALA A 392 -2.03 -4.79 13.06
CA ALA A 392 -0.96 -4.76 14.04
C ALA A 392 0.38 -5.18 13.42
N GLU A 393 0.40 -6.26 12.64
CA GLU A 393 1.59 -6.72 11.92
C GLU A 393 2.11 -5.63 10.95
N LYS A 394 1.21 -5.00 10.18
CA LYS A 394 1.59 -3.89 9.29
C LYS A 394 2.13 -2.68 10.07
N SER A 395 1.57 -2.38 11.23
CA SER A 395 2.01 -1.27 12.07
C SER A 395 3.39 -1.57 12.66
N TYR A 396 3.57 -2.77 13.22
CA TYR A 396 4.83 -3.26 13.76
C TYR A 396 5.95 -3.25 12.71
N ASN A 397 5.69 -3.79 11.52
CA ASN A 397 6.67 -3.79 10.43
C ASN A 397 7.07 -2.37 9.97
N LYS A 398 6.15 -1.41 10.02
CA LYS A 398 6.46 0.00 9.75
C LYS A 398 7.34 0.58 10.84
N ASP A 399 6.98 0.35 12.10
CA ASP A 399 7.74 0.85 13.24
C ASP A 399 9.16 0.26 13.25
N ARG A 400 9.28 -1.05 13.05
CA ARG A 400 10.56 -1.74 12.85
C ARG A 400 11.39 -1.16 11.70
N SER A 401 10.75 -0.81 10.57
CA SER A 401 11.46 -0.17 9.45
C SER A 401 12.01 1.21 9.84
N LEU A 402 11.36 1.92 10.75
CA LEU A 402 11.84 3.22 11.25
C LEU A 402 13.08 3.07 12.14
N VAL A 403 13.26 1.95 12.85
CA VAL A 403 14.46 1.70 13.67
C VAL A 403 15.72 1.82 12.83
N SER A 404 15.74 1.19 11.66
CA SER A 404 16.88 1.27 10.74
C SER A 404 17.04 2.65 10.09
N LEU A 405 15.94 3.34 9.77
CA LEU A 405 15.99 4.66 9.15
C LEU A 405 16.44 5.76 10.12
N LEU A 406 16.08 5.64 11.40
CA LEU A 406 16.33 6.65 12.43
C LEU A 406 17.51 6.28 13.34
N ASN A 407 18.03 5.05 13.23
CA ASN A 407 19.09 4.50 14.08
C ASN A 407 18.78 4.66 15.58
N THR A 408 17.54 4.37 15.97
CA THR A 408 17.08 4.44 17.37
C THR A 408 15.98 3.41 17.59
N GLY A 409 15.77 2.99 18.84
CA GLY A 409 14.65 2.11 19.20
C GLY A 409 13.28 2.78 19.02
N SER A 410 12.21 1.99 19.04
CA SER A 410 10.83 2.44 18.79
C SER A 410 10.40 3.62 19.65
N ASP A 411 10.74 3.58 20.94
CA ASP A 411 10.38 4.62 21.91
C ASP A 411 11.05 5.97 21.60
N GLY A 412 12.17 5.95 20.88
CA GLY A 412 12.93 7.13 20.48
C GLY A 412 12.55 7.71 19.11
N HIS A 413 11.66 7.07 18.35
CA HIS A 413 11.34 7.50 16.97
C HIS A 413 10.86 8.96 16.90
N ILE A 414 9.98 9.37 17.81
CA ILE A 414 9.41 10.72 17.83
C ILE A 414 10.50 11.78 18.11
N GLU A 415 11.36 11.51 19.09
CA GLU A 415 12.46 12.41 19.44
C GLU A 415 13.48 12.50 18.31
N ALA A 416 13.83 11.37 17.68
CA ALA A 416 14.75 11.34 16.55
C ALA A 416 14.21 12.15 15.36
N VAL A 417 12.92 12.04 15.04
CA VAL A 417 12.28 12.84 13.99
C VAL A 417 12.30 14.33 14.34
N ASP A 418 11.97 14.72 15.57
CA ASP A 418 12.03 16.12 16.01
C ASP A 418 13.45 16.68 15.93
N LYS A 419 14.46 15.91 16.36
CA LYS A 419 15.88 16.27 16.26
C LYS A 419 16.32 16.44 14.80
N LEU A 420 15.92 15.53 13.91
CA LEU A 420 16.19 15.63 12.47
C LEU A 420 15.57 16.89 11.86
N GLN A 421 14.32 17.22 12.20
CA GLN A 421 13.66 18.44 11.72
C GLN A 421 14.36 19.71 12.23
N LYS A 422 14.73 19.75 13.51
CA LYS A 422 15.49 20.87 14.10
C LYS A 422 16.86 21.01 13.43
N SER A 423 17.57 19.91 13.21
CA SER A 423 18.85 19.89 12.52
C SER A 423 18.74 20.39 11.07
N ALA A 424 17.72 19.95 10.32
CA ALA A 424 17.49 20.39 8.95
C ALA A 424 17.25 21.91 8.87
N ARG A 425 16.44 22.46 9.77
CA ARG A 425 16.21 23.92 9.86
C ARG A 425 17.50 24.68 10.22
N LEU A 426 18.30 24.15 11.13
CA LEU A 426 19.58 24.76 11.51
C LEU A 426 20.57 24.75 10.34
N LEU A 427 20.73 23.62 9.65
CA LEU A 427 21.59 23.49 8.47
C LEU A 427 21.16 24.45 7.36
N GLN A 428 19.86 24.60 7.12
CA GLN A 428 19.35 25.57 6.14
C GLN A 428 19.73 27.01 6.52
N LYS A 429 19.60 27.38 7.81
CA LYS A 429 20.00 28.70 8.30
C LYS A 429 21.51 28.93 8.15
N THR A 430 22.32 27.95 8.51
CA THR A 430 23.78 28.01 8.38
C THR A 430 24.21 28.12 6.92
N ASN A 431 23.58 27.37 6.02
CA ASN A 431 23.86 27.44 4.58
C ASN A 431 23.60 28.85 4.02
N LEU A 432 22.48 29.47 4.40
CA LEU A 432 22.20 30.86 4.01
C LEU A 432 23.25 31.84 4.56
N ASN A 433 23.71 31.67 5.81
CA ASN A 433 24.78 32.52 6.36
C ASN A 433 26.11 32.34 5.60
N LEU A 434 26.51 31.11 5.30
CA LEU A 434 27.73 30.83 4.53
C LEU A 434 27.63 31.43 3.11
N LEU A 435 26.46 31.37 2.48
CA LEU A 435 26.21 32.03 1.21
C LEU A 435 26.38 33.55 1.31
N ARG A 436 25.88 34.18 2.39
CA ARG A 436 26.07 35.62 2.64
C ARG A 436 27.56 35.97 2.80
N ASP A 437 28.32 35.22 3.58
CA ASP A 437 29.76 35.44 3.75
C ASP A 437 30.50 35.26 2.41
N MET A 438 30.13 34.24 1.64
CA MET A 438 30.67 33.99 0.31
C MET A 438 30.34 35.13 -0.67
N ALA A 439 29.13 35.72 -0.60
CA ALA A 439 28.75 36.87 -1.42
C ALA A 439 29.69 38.07 -1.19
N VAL A 440 30.01 38.37 0.08
CA VAL A 440 30.96 39.44 0.44
C VAL A 440 32.34 39.16 -0.17
N LEU A 441 32.86 37.95 0.01
CA LEU A 441 34.18 37.56 -0.51
C LEU A 441 34.25 37.59 -2.04
N ILE A 442 33.20 37.13 -2.73
CA ILE A 442 33.12 37.19 -4.20
C ILE A 442 33.20 38.64 -4.67
N ALA A 443 32.44 39.55 -4.05
CA ALA A 443 32.45 40.95 -4.43
C ALA A 443 33.77 41.66 -4.09
N GLN A 444 34.41 41.30 -2.98
CA GLN A 444 35.75 41.80 -2.63
C GLN A 444 36.81 41.32 -3.62
N ASN A 445 36.83 40.03 -3.96
CA ASN A 445 37.77 39.45 -4.91
C ASN A 445 37.65 40.10 -6.30
N PHE A 446 36.42 40.36 -6.76
CA PHE A 446 36.20 41.09 -8.01
C PHE A 446 36.74 42.53 -7.93
N ARG A 447 36.52 43.24 -6.82
CA ARG A 447 37.00 44.62 -6.63
C ARG A 447 38.53 44.72 -6.55
N SER A 448 39.19 43.74 -5.92
CA SER A 448 40.64 43.73 -5.76
C SER A 448 41.38 43.29 -7.02
N ASN A 449 40.70 42.75 -8.03
CA ASN A 449 41.34 42.35 -9.27
C ASN A 449 41.70 43.58 -10.14
N PRO A 450 42.99 43.85 -10.40
CA PRO A 450 43.42 45.00 -11.21
C PRO A 450 43.03 44.88 -12.68
N GLU A 451 42.79 43.68 -13.20
CA GLU A 451 42.36 43.43 -14.60
C GLU A 451 40.83 43.29 -14.74
N ARG A 452 40.06 43.75 -13.73
CA ARG A 452 38.60 43.67 -13.77
C ARG A 452 38.04 44.57 -14.89
N GLY A 453 37.14 44.02 -15.69
CA GLY A 453 36.33 44.81 -16.62
C GLY A 453 35.11 45.45 -15.96
N ASN A 454 34.31 46.17 -16.75
CA ASN A 454 33.10 46.87 -16.28
C ASN A 454 31.83 46.00 -16.26
N PHE A 455 31.98 44.67 -16.32
CA PHE A 455 30.87 43.71 -16.29
C PHE A 455 31.18 42.55 -15.34
N PHE A 456 30.22 42.22 -14.49
CA PHE A 456 30.26 41.04 -13.62
C PHE A 456 28.97 40.24 -13.75
N SER A 457 29.09 38.92 -13.83
CA SER A 457 27.94 38.03 -13.72
C SER A 457 28.21 36.83 -12.84
N LEU A 458 27.18 36.40 -12.10
CA LEU A 458 27.23 35.21 -11.28
C LEU A 458 25.86 34.53 -11.21
N HIS A 459 25.87 33.23 -11.45
CA HIS A 459 24.77 32.35 -11.10
C HIS A 459 25.07 31.60 -9.80
N ARG A 460 24.08 31.48 -8.91
CA ARG A 460 24.14 30.59 -7.75
C ARG A 460 22.81 29.93 -7.47
N LYS A 461 22.73 28.62 -7.75
CA LYS A 461 21.51 27.84 -7.58
C LYS A 461 20.94 27.94 -6.16
N GLU A 462 21.79 27.84 -5.15
CA GLU A 462 21.42 27.80 -3.73
C GLU A 462 21.23 29.20 -3.12
N GLY A 463 21.55 30.25 -3.86
CA GLY A 463 21.42 31.63 -3.40
C GLY A 463 19.97 32.07 -3.27
N ASP A 464 19.76 33.14 -2.50
CA ASP A 464 18.48 33.82 -2.42
C ASP A 464 18.60 35.28 -2.87
N ASN A 465 17.53 36.04 -2.70
CA ASN A 465 17.54 37.46 -3.03
C ASN A 465 18.57 38.24 -2.17
N GLU A 466 18.78 37.85 -0.92
CA GLU A 466 19.71 38.54 -0.02
C GLU A 466 21.16 38.30 -0.46
N PHE A 467 21.51 37.08 -0.86
CA PHE A 467 22.79 36.74 -1.48
C PHE A 467 23.12 37.68 -2.65
N MET A 468 22.20 37.83 -3.61
CA MET A 468 22.42 38.73 -4.75
C MET A 468 22.53 40.19 -4.32
N ASN A 469 21.77 40.60 -3.31
CA ASN A 469 21.81 41.96 -2.79
C ASN A 469 23.15 42.31 -2.15
N ILE A 470 23.72 41.40 -1.35
CA ILE A 470 25.02 41.59 -0.71
C ILE A 470 26.10 41.78 -1.78
N ILE A 471 26.13 40.94 -2.82
CA ILE A 471 27.07 41.10 -3.93
C ILE A 471 26.93 42.48 -4.56
N ALA A 472 25.70 42.88 -4.89
CA ALA A 472 25.44 44.15 -5.54
C ALA A 472 25.79 45.38 -4.68
N SER A 473 25.55 45.34 -3.37
CA SER A 473 25.88 46.44 -2.45
C SER A 473 27.38 46.57 -2.23
N GLU A 474 28.09 45.44 -2.26
CA GLU A 474 29.53 45.42 -2.12
C GLU A 474 30.24 45.86 -3.42
N MET A 475 29.64 45.73 -4.60
CA MET A 475 30.28 46.16 -5.87
C MET A 475 30.21 47.68 -6.12
N ASN A 476 31.19 48.23 -6.85
CA ASN A 476 31.11 49.61 -7.35
C ASN A 476 30.17 49.69 -8.57
N THR A 477 28.87 49.70 -8.30
CA THR A 477 27.81 49.67 -9.34
C THR A 477 27.66 50.98 -10.12
N LYS A 478 28.44 52.02 -9.81
CA LYS A 478 28.50 53.24 -10.63
C LYS A 478 29.24 53.04 -11.95
N GLU A 479 30.20 52.11 -11.97
CA GLU A 479 31.07 51.86 -13.13
C GLU A 479 30.94 50.41 -13.64
N THR A 480 30.43 49.50 -12.81
CA THR A 480 30.27 48.08 -13.14
C THR A 480 28.81 47.71 -13.35
N LEU A 481 28.49 47.07 -14.47
CA LEU A 481 27.21 46.39 -14.68
C LEU A 481 27.28 44.98 -14.07
N VAL A 482 26.34 44.66 -13.19
CA VAL A 482 26.31 43.44 -12.38
C VAL A 482 25.03 42.67 -12.67
N PHE A 483 25.14 41.45 -13.22
CA PHE A 483 24.02 40.56 -13.52
C PHE A 483 24.09 39.26 -12.72
N LEU A 484 23.18 39.09 -11.77
CA LEU A 484 23.14 37.98 -10.83
C LEU A 484 21.87 37.16 -11.02
N THR A 485 21.98 35.85 -10.86
CA THR A 485 20.82 34.94 -10.91
C THR A 485 20.89 33.86 -9.83
N VAL A 486 19.74 33.46 -9.30
CA VAL A 486 19.61 32.36 -8.33
C VAL A 486 18.41 31.47 -8.67
N GLY A 487 18.49 30.18 -8.32
CA GLY A 487 17.48 29.17 -8.66
C GLY A 487 17.98 28.08 -9.60
N GLU A 488 17.11 27.15 -9.96
CA GLU A 488 17.47 26.02 -10.83
C GLU A 488 17.68 26.47 -12.29
N GLU A 489 18.69 25.93 -12.97
CA GLU A 489 19.03 26.35 -14.33
C GLU A 489 17.88 26.11 -15.33
N LYS A 490 17.18 24.98 -15.20
CA LYS A 490 15.99 24.66 -16.03
C LYS A 490 14.67 24.92 -15.30
N GLY A 491 14.67 25.73 -14.25
CA GLY A 491 13.50 25.96 -13.40
C GLY A 491 13.32 27.43 -13.01
N PRO A 492 12.31 27.71 -12.17
CA PRO A 492 12.03 29.08 -11.75
C PRO A 492 13.21 29.66 -10.95
N GLY A 493 13.46 30.95 -11.15
CA GLY A 493 14.58 31.65 -10.53
C GLY A 493 14.32 33.13 -10.33
N LEU A 494 15.26 33.79 -9.66
CA LEU A 494 15.31 35.23 -9.51
C LEU A 494 16.52 35.77 -10.25
N PHE A 495 16.41 36.98 -10.78
CA PHE A 495 17.56 37.71 -11.29
C PHE A 495 17.63 39.11 -10.70
N LEU A 496 18.84 39.66 -10.68
CA LEU A 496 19.15 41.01 -10.28
C LEU A 496 20.16 41.61 -11.25
N LEU A 497 19.82 42.76 -11.83
CA LEU A 497 20.69 43.60 -12.64
C LEU A 497 20.90 44.95 -11.93
N VAL A 498 22.14 45.32 -11.64
CA VAL A 498 22.50 46.61 -11.00
C VAL A 498 23.68 47.22 -11.72
N GLY A 499 23.70 48.53 -11.90
CA GLY A 499 24.78 49.20 -12.61
C GLY A 499 24.43 50.63 -13.00
N PRO A 500 25.18 51.23 -13.96
CA PRO A 500 24.86 52.52 -14.55
C PRO A 500 23.42 52.58 -15.06
N SER A 501 22.68 53.64 -14.74
CA SER A 501 21.24 53.76 -15.02
C SER A 501 20.88 53.55 -16.50
N GLU A 502 21.73 54.01 -17.42
CA GLU A 502 21.54 53.86 -18.87
C GLU A 502 21.60 52.38 -19.29
N LEU A 503 22.64 51.66 -18.87
CA LEU A 503 22.80 50.23 -19.18
C LEU A 503 21.70 49.38 -18.53
N VAL A 504 21.29 49.71 -17.31
CA VAL A 504 20.22 48.98 -16.63
C VAL A 504 18.86 49.22 -17.29
N ALA A 505 18.59 50.45 -17.76
CA ALA A 505 17.38 50.76 -18.52
C ALA A 505 17.36 50.08 -19.89
N GLU A 506 18.52 49.96 -20.55
CA GLU A 506 18.68 49.23 -21.81
C GLU A 506 18.45 47.72 -21.64
N PHE A 507 19.16 47.10 -20.69
CA PHE A 507 19.17 45.64 -20.59
C PHE A 507 18.06 45.05 -19.74
N GLY A 508 17.51 45.79 -18.75
CA GLY A 508 16.47 45.28 -17.86
C GLY A 508 15.27 44.65 -18.59
N PRO A 509 14.64 45.34 -19.57
CA PRO A 509 13.57 44.76 -20.39
C PRO A 509 14.03 43.58 -21.26
N ARG A 510 15.25 43.62 -21.80
CA ARG A 510 15.81 42.54 -22.65
C ARG A 510 16.04 41.25 -21.86
N VAL A 511 16.43 41.36 -20.59
CA VAL A 511 16.52 40.21 -19.68
C VAL A 511 15.16 39.53 -19.53
N LEU A 512 14.07 40.31 -19.37
CA LEU A 512 12.71 39.76 -19.26
C LEU A 512 12.26 39.06 -20.55
N GLU A 513 12.64 39.59 -21.71
CA GLU A 513 12.33 38.99 -23.01
C GLU A 513 13.06 37.65 -23.19
N ILE A 514 14.38 37.61 -22.94
CA ILE A 514 15.21 36.41 -23.13
C ILE A 514 14.84 35.32 -22.13
N LEU A 515 14.69 35.68 -20.85
CA LEU A 515 14.39 34.73 -19.77
C LEU A 515 12.89 34.51 -19.55
N GLN A 516 12.03 35.19 -20.33
CA GLN A 516 10.57 35.08 -20.25
C GLN A 516 10.04 35.28 -18.83
N GLY A 517 10.42 36.40 -18.21
CA GLY A 517 10.15 36.70 -16.80
C GLY A 517 9.23 37.89 -16.57
N LYS A 518 9.00 38.21 -15.29
CA LYS A 518 8.37 39.44 -14.83
C LYS A 518 9.29 40.15 -13.83
N GLY A 519 9.45 41.45 -13.98
CA GLY A 519 10.32 42.24 -13.12
C GLY A 519 10.10 43.73 -13.33
N ALA A 520 10.75 44.52 -12.50
CA ALA A 520 10.73 45.97 -12.60
C ALA A 520 12.08 46.53 -12.17
N GLY A 521 12.37 47.75 -12.64
CA GLY A 521 13.57 48.47 -12.25
C GLY A 521 13.31 49.93 -11.91
N LYS A 522 14.16 50.46 -11.04
CA LYS A 522 14.19 51.86 -10.62
C LYS A 522 15.60 52.20 -10.14
N ASN A 523 16.10 53.40 -10.48
CA ASN A 523 17.37 53.96 -10.00
C ASN A 523 18.59 53.03 -10.19
N GLY A 524 18.90 52.63 -11.42
CA GLY A 524 20.09 51.81 -11.69
C GLY A 524 20.00 50.36 -11.18
N ARG A 525 18.79 49.88 -10.90
CA ARG A 525 18.52 48.53 -10.44
C ARG A 525 17.29 47.95 -11.11
N PHE A 526 17.36 46.69 -11.54
CA PHE A 526 16.26 45.94 -12.17
C PHE A 526 16.25 44.50 -11.63
N GLN A 527 15.11 44.03 -11.16
CA GLN A 527 15.01 42.68 -10.59
C GLN A 527 13.69 42.01 -10.94
N GLY A 528 13.67 40.69 -10.97
CA GLY A 528 12.47 39.95 -11.35
C GLY A 528 12.55 38.47 -11.09
N LYS A 529 11.42 37.81 -11.37
CA LYS A 529 11.27 36.35 -11.35
C LYS A 529 11.20 35.84 -12.79
N VAL A 530 11.84 34.72 -13.05
CA VAL A 530 11.84 34.04 -14.34
C VAL A 530 11.38 32.60 -14.17
N ASN A 531 10.79 32.02 -15.22
CA ASN A 531 10.32 30.64 -15.18
C ASN A 531 11.43 29.63 -15.52
N SER A 532 12.50 30.09 -16.18
CA SER A 532 13.68 29.30 -16.54
C SER A 532 14.92 30.18 -16.64
N LEU A 533 16.06 29.69 -16.16
CA LEU A 533 17.36 30.34 -16.27
C LEU A 533 18.22 29.77 -17.42
N ALA A 534 17.68 28.86 -18.23
CA ALA A 534 18.45 28.10 -19.24
C ALA A 534 19.10 29.00 -20.30
N ARG A 535 18.52 30.18 -20.54
CA ARG A 535 19.00 31.19 -21.51
C ARG A 535 19.83 32.31 -20.87
N ARG A 536 20.25 32.16 -19.61
CA ARG A 536 21.09 33.17 -18.92
C ARG A 536 22.39 33.47 -19.67
N ALA A 537 22.99 32.46 -20.31
CA ALA A 537 24.23 32.63 -21.06
C ALA A 537 24.07 33.58 -22.25
N GLU A 538 22.88 33.62 -22.87
CA GLU A 538 22.56 34.57 -23.95
C GLU A 538 22.53 36.01 -23.42
N VAL A 539 21.98 36.22 -22.22
CA VAL A 539 21.98 37.52 -21.53
C VAL A 539 23.40 37.94 -21.16
N GLU A 540 24.18 37.03 -20.59
CA GLU A 540 25.57 37.26 -20.19
C GLU A 540 26.44 37.68 -21.39
N ALA A 541 26.34 36.95 -22.50
CA ALA A 541 27.10 37.23 -23.72
C ALA A 541 26.75 38.61 -24.31
N LEU A 542 25.45 38.94 -24.34
CA LEU A 542 24.95 40.22 -24.84
C LEU A 542 25.51 41.41 -24.04
N MET A 543 25.44 41.34 -22.70
CA MET A 543 25.95 42.38 -21.82
C MET A 543 27.48 42.50 -21.92
N GLN A 544 28.18 41.37 -21.94
CA GLN A 544 29.64 41.35 -22.05
C GLN A 544 30.14 41.97 -23.35
N GLN A 545 29.47 41.71 -24.49
CA GLN A 545 29.81 42.32 -25.77
C GLN A 545 29.65 43.85 -25.74
N ARG A 546 28.56 44.35 -25.15
CA ARG A 546 28.32 45.81 -25.04
C ARG A 546 29.35 46.50 -24.15
N CYS A 547 29.67 45.91 -22.99
CA CYS A 547 30.65 46.47 -22.07
C CYS A 547 32.08 46.45 -22.64
N LYS A 548 32.44 45.48 -23.48
CA LYS A 548 33.73 45.47 -24.20
C LYS A 548 33.82 46.56 -25.27
N GLY A 549 32.73 46.83 -25.99
CA GLY A 549 32.68 47.86 -27.03
C GLY A 549 32.88 49.28 -26.48
N LEU A 550 32.34 49.57 -25.29
CA LEU A 550 32.50 50.87 -24.63
C LEU A 550 33.94 51.11 -24.12
N ALA A 551 34.67 50.07 -23.74
CA ALA A 551 36.06 50.18 -23.26
C ALA A 551 37.10 50.37 -24.38
N GLY A 552 36.70 50.27 -25.64
CA GLY A 552 37.57 50.51 -26.81
C GLY A 552 37.29 51.83 -27.54
N GLU A 553 36.31 52.60 -27.07
CA GLU A 553 35.94 53.93 -27.61
C GLU A 553 36.41 55.11 -26.72
N GLU A 554 37.01 54.81 -25.56
CA GLU A 554 37.82 55.74 -24.74
C GLU A 554 39.31 55.59 -25.08
#